data_AF-A0A139W9X7-F1
#
_entry.id   AF-A0A139W9X7-F1
#
_cell.length_a   1.000
_cell.length_b   1.000
_cell.length_c   1.000
_cell.angle_alpha   90.00
_cell.angle_beta   90.00
_cell.angle_gamma   90.00
#
_symmetry.space_group_name_H-M   'P 1'
#
loop_
_entity.id
_entity.type
_entity.pdbx_description
1 polymer ?
#
loop_
_entity_poly.entity_id
_entity_poly.type
_entity_poly.pdbx_seq_one_letter_code
_entity_poly.pdbx_strand_id
1 'polypeptide(L)'
;MWLREYWNIIVLFFSRSPEIPDSEYASMPNVFHFDEYDNCLLSQNDSLYCSITFQLYPNENNSSAIWKLIEKTSLEKRNYRHDILRHGICIKETCPDVALDDFTKNVHKFTENLEKCYNLKFRHMGLEGKITKMRCETNESPYPISSIDVVFG
;
A
#
# COMPACT_ATOMS: atom_id res chain seq x y z
N MET A 1 -52.69 18.40 39.89
CA MET A 1 -52.37 16.95 39.89
C MET A 1 -51.12 16.76 39.04
N TRP A 2 -50.00 16.64 39.74
CA TRP A 2 -48.60 16.35 39.40
C TRP A 2 -48.20 15.97 37.95
N LEU A 3 -47.11 16.62 37.51
CA LEU A 3 -46.25 16.37 36.33
C LEU A 3 -45.60 14.98 36.32
N ARG A 4 -45.39 14.38 35.13
CA ARG A 4 -44.30 13.44 34.75
C ARG A 4 -44.58 12.83 33.37
N GLU A 5 -43.65 12.54 32.47
CA GLU A 5 -42.26 12.92 32.22
C GLU A 5 -41.90 12.38 30.82
N TYR A 6 -40.93 13.03 30.17
CA TYR A 6 -40.33 12.61 28.90
C TYR A 6 -39.58 11.28 29.06
N TRP A 7 -39.63 10.42 28.03
CA TRP A 7 -38.42 9.71 27.61
C TRP A 7 -38.51 9.28 26.14
N ASN A 8 -38.00 10.13 25.25
CA ASN A 8 -37.53 9.67 23.95
C ASN A 8 -36.31 8.78 24.22
N ILE A 9 -36.50 7.45 24.19
CA ILE A 9 -35.38 6.52 24.19
C ILE A 9 -34.79 6.56 22.77
N ILE A 10 -33.90 7.52 22.51
CA ILE A 10 -32.95 7.40 21.40
C ILE A 10 -31.97 6.31 21.83
N VAL A 11 -32.28 5.06 21.47
CA VAL A 11 -31.28 3.99 21.50
C VAL A 11 -30.29 4.33 20.39
N LEU A 12 -29.21 5.03 20.76
CA LEU A 12 -28.00 5.00 19.96
C LEU A 12 -27.55 3.54 19.98
N PHE A 13 -27.88 2.79 18.95
CA PHE A 13 -27.16 1.57 18.61
C PHE A 13 -25.73 2.02 18.36
N PHE A 14 -24.92 2.05 19.42
CA PHE A 14 -23.49 1.88 19.27
C PHE A 14 -23.35 0.48 18.68
N SER A 15 -23.27 0.41 17.36
CA SER A 15 -22.76 -0.77 16.67
C SER A 15 -21.39 -1.02 17.28
N ARG A 16 -21.33 -1.97 18.23
CA ARG A 16 -20.06 -2.47 18.73
C ARG A 16 -19.47 -3.22 17.55
N SER A 17 -18.58 -2.52 16.86
CA SER A 17 -17.78 -3.13 15.80
C SER A 17 -17.15 -4.40 16.35
N PRO A 18 -17.18 -5.53 15.62
CA PRO A 18 -16.53 -6.73 16.07
C PRO A 18 -15.03 -6.46 16.22
N GLU A 19 -14.56 -6.44 17.46
CA GLU A 19 -13.14 -6.29 17.80
C GLU A 19 -12.38 -7.49 17.22
N ILE A 20 -11.33 -7.20 16.46
CA ILE A 20 -10.43 -8.20 15.86
C ILE A 20 -9.21 -8.29 16.77
N PRO A 21 -8.78 -9.48 17.19
CA PRO A 21 -7.63 -9.60 18.06
C PRO A 21 -6.37 -9.12 17.35
N ASP A 22 -5.47 -8.45 18.08
CA ASP A 22 -4.25 -7.84 17.54
C ASP A 22 -3.38 -8.83 16.75
N SER A 23 -3.36 -10.10 17.17
CA SER A 23 -2.62 -11.16 16.47
C SER A 23 -3.18 -11.48 15.08
N GLU A 24 -4.51 -11.44 14.91
CA GLU A 24 -5.13 -11.58 13.60
C GLU A 24 -4.86 -10.31 12.78
N TYR A 25 -5.03 -9.13 13.38
CA TYR A 25 -4.77 -7.87 12.71
C TYR A 25 -3.35 -7.78 12.15
N ALA A 26 -2.35 -8.21 12.93
CA ALA A 26 -0.94 -8.25 12.53
C ALA A 26 -0.62 -9.32 11.47
N SER A 27 -1.52 -10.27 11.21
CA SER A 27 -1.33 -11.29 10.16
C SER A 27 -1.63 -10.78 8.74
N MET A 28 -2.33 -9.65 8.62
CA MET A 28 -2.61 -9.03 7.33
C MET A 28 -1.37 -8.34 6.74
N PRO A 29 -1.32 -8.15 5.42
CA PRO A 29 -0.28 -7.36 4.78
C PRO A 29 -0.17 -5.95 5.38
N ASN A 30 1.07 -5.46 5.52
CA ASN A 30 1.33 -4.08 5.94
C ASN A 30 0.75 -3.10 4.92
N VAL A 31 -0.13 -2.21 5.37
CA VAL A 31 -0.71 -1.15 4.53
C VAL A 31 0.37 -0.21 4.02
N PHE A 32 1.37 0.09 4.86
CA PHE A 32 2.48 0.97 4.55
C PHE A 32 3.80 0.20 4.64
N HIS A 33 4.64 0.38 3.64
CA HIS A 33 6.00 -0.17 3.57
C HIS A 33 6.85 0.82 2.79
N PHE A 34 7.99 1.23 3.31
CA PHE A 34 8.88 2.15 2.62
C PHE A 34 10.31 1.64 2.76
N ASP A 35 10.91 1.28 1.62
CA ASP A 35 12.36 1.06 1.55
C ASP A 35 13.08 2.39 1.80
N GLU A 36 14.33 2.34 2.25
CA GLU A 36 15.15 3.52 2.51
C GLU A 36 15.40 4.30 1.22
N TYR A 37 14.69 5.42 1.07
CA TYR A 37 14.67 6.23 -0.14
C TYR A 37 16.07 6.75 -0.49
N ASP A 38 16.75 7.35 0.48
CA ASP A 38 18.07 7.94 0.27
C ASP A 38 19.08 6.84 -0.11
N ASN A 39 19.08 5.70 0.59
CA ASN A 39 19.98 4.59 0.27
C ASN A 39 19.72 4.03 -1.13
N CYS A 40 18.46 3.92 -1.54
CA CYS A 40 18.11 3.49 -2.88
C CYS A 40 18.66 4.44 -3.95
N LEU A 41 18.42 5.75 -3.81
CA LEU A 41 18.80 6.73 -4.83
C LEU A 41 20.29 7.06 -4.84
N LEU A 42 20.95 7.04 -3.68
CA LEU A 42 22.39 7.31 -3.55
C LEU A 42 23.26 6.13 -4.02
N SER A 43 22.68 4.95 -4.18
CA SER A 43 23.36 3.81 -4.78
C SER A 43 23.69 4.11 -6.24
N GLN A 44 24.98 4.22 -6.59
CA GLN A 44 25.42 4.63 -7.92
C GLN A 44 25.02 3.60 -9.00
N ASN A 45 24.47 4.14 -10.10
CA ASN A 45 23.94 3.50 -11.32
C ASN A 45 22.65 2.69 -11.18
N ASP A 46 21.69 3.03 -12.05
CA ASP A 46 20.39 2.38 -12.21
C ASP A 46 19.57 2.28 -10.91
N SER A 47 19.44 3.40 -10.19
CA SER A 47 18.54 3.50 -9.04
C SER A 47 17.15 3.96 -9.47
N LEU A 48 16.12 3.22 -9.03
CA LEU A 48 14.72 3.53 -9.30
C LEU A 48 13.91 3.26 -8.04
N TYR A 49 13.40 4.32 -7.42
CA TYR A 49 12.50 4.25 -6.30
C TYR A 49 11.07 4.49 -6.78
N CYS A 50 10.14 3.60 -6.46
CA CYS A 50 8.74 3.72 -6.87
C CYS A 50 7.80 3.74 -5.67
N SER A 51 6.97 4.78 -5.58
CA SER A 51 5.78 4.82 -4.74
C SER A 51 4.60 4.23 -5.50
N ILE A 52 4.05 3.13 -5.00
CA ILE A 52 2.93 2.39 -5.61
C ILE A 52 1.72 2.30 -4.69
N THR A 53 0.54 2.27 -5.30
CA THR A 53 -0.70 1.84 -4.66
C THR A 53 -1.10 0.49 -5.25
N PHE A 54 -1.04 -0.56 -4.44
CA PHE A 54 -1.35 -1.93 -4.84
C PHE A 54 -2.69 -2.37 -4.24
N GLN A 55 -3.68 -2.64 -5.09
CA GLN A 55 -5.00 -3.13 -4.67
C GLN A 55 -4.98 -4.65 -4.65
N LEU A 56 -5.21 -5.23 -3.47
CA LEU A 56 -5.32 -6.67 -3.28
C LEU A 56 -6.74 -7.16 -3.55
N TYR A 57 -6.81 -8.42 -3.97
CA TYR A 57 -8.01 -9.23 -4.16
C TYR A 57 -7.68 -10.70 -3.87
N PRO A 58 -8.67 -11.56 -3.61
CA PRO A 58 -8.42 -12.97 -3.34
C PRO A 58 -7.97 -13.68 -4.63
N ASN A 59 -7.09 -14.67 -4.50
CA ASN A 59 -6.78 -15.55 -5.62
C ASN A 59 -7.98 -16.45 -5.99
N GLU A 60 -7.85 -17.22 -7.07
CA GLU A 60 -8.94 -17.99 -7.71
C GLU A 60 -9.79 -18.86 -6.76
N ASN A 61 -9.26 -19.29 -5.62
CA ASN A 61 -9.98 -20.15 -4.68
C ASN A 61 -10.86 -19.40 -3.66
N ASN A 62 -10.78 -18.06 -3.57
CA ASN A 62 -11.56 -17.21 -2.63
C ASN A 62 -11.60 -17.69 -1.17
N SER A 63 -10.69 -18.58 -0.78
CA SER A 63 -10.73 -19.32 0.48
C SER A 63 -9.70 -18.82 1.49
N SER A 64 -8.94 -17.79 1.13
CA SER A 64 -7.94 -17.19 2.02
C SER A 64 -8.61 -16.66 3.29
N ALA A 65 -8.20 -17.20 4.44
CA ALA A 65 -8.59 -16.68 5.75
C ALA A 65 -8.15 -15.22 5.92
N ILE A 66 -6.99 -14.86 5.36
CA ILE A 66 -6.48 -13.49 5.35
C ILE A 66 -7.40 -12.58 4.53
N TRP A 67 -7.88 -13.02 3.37
CA TRP A 67 -8.83 -12.20 2.59
C TRP A 67 -10.11 -11.89 3.37
N LYS A 68 -10.71 -12.89 4.01
CA LYS A 68 -11.92 -12.71 4.85
C LYS A 68 -11.67 -11.73 6.00
N LEU A 69 -10.47 -11.77 6.57
CA LEU A 69 -10.06 -10.85 7.62
C LEU A 69 -9.93 -9.42 7.06
N ILE A 70 -9.27 -9.26 5.92
CA ILE A 70 -9.16 -7.97 5.23
C ILE A 70 -10.56 -7.40 4.94
N GLU A 71 -11.48 -8.18 4.36
CA GLU A 71 -12.86 -7.76 4.10
C GLU A 71 -13.55 -7.28 5.37
N LYS A 72 -13.47 -8.06 6.45
CA LYS A 72 -14.07 -7.71 7.74
C LYS A 72 -13.50 -6.41 8.29
N THR A 73 -12.18 -6.23 8.22
CA THR A 73 -11.51 -5.01 8.74
C THR A 73 -11.86 -3.78 7.92
N SER A 74 -11.97 -3.92 6.59
CA SER A 74 -12.26 -2.82 5.66
C SER A 74 -13.69 -2.29 5.76
N LEU A 75 -14.63 -3.02 6.36
CA LEU A 75 -15.99 -2.52 6.66
C LEU A 75 -15.97 -1.42 7.72
N GLU A 76 -14.96 -1.41 8.58
CA GLU A 76 -14.85 -0.48 9.69
C GLU A 76 -14.00 0.72 9.30
N LYS A 77 -14.63 1.90 9.19
CA LYS A 77 -13.99 3.13 8.71
C LYS A 77 -12.81 3.61 9.56
N ARG A 78 -12.69 3.11 10.79
CA ARG A 78 -11.59 3.44 11.71
C ARG A 78 -10.34 2.60 11.48
N ASN A 79 -10.48 1.45 10.82
CA ASN A 79 -9.37 0.57 10.50
C ASN A 79 -8.74 1.01 9.19
N TYR A 80 -7.42 0.79 9.08
CA TYR A 80 -6.78 0.88 7.78
C TYR A 80 -7.33 -0.20 6.86
N ARG A 81 -7.51 0.16 5.60
CA ARG A 81 -7.91 -0.77 4.55
C ARG A 81 -6.71 -1.59 4.09
N HIS A 82 -6.61 -2.81 4.59
CA HIS A 82 -5.52 -3.74 4.22
C HIS A 82 -5.64 -4.30 2.81
N ASP A 83 -6.70 -3.97 2.08
CA ASP A 83 -6.84 -4.26 0.66
C ASP A 83 -6.19 -3.19 -0.25
N ILE A 84 -5.83 -2.02 0.29
CA ILE A 84 -5.08 -0.97 -0.44
C ILE A 84 -3.72 -0.78 0.22
N LEU A 85 -2.67 -1.27 -0.42
CA LEU A 85 -1.30 -1.09 0.05
C LEU A 85 -0.69 0.17 -0.58
N ARG A 86 0.07 0.93 0.21
CA ARG A 86 0.79 2.14 -0.19
C ARG A 86 2.26 1.94 0.13
N HIS A 87 3.00 1.44 -0.86
CA HIS A 87 4.39 1.02 -0.66
C HIS A 87 5.33 1.93 -1.44
N GLY A 88 6.44 2.34 -0.83
CA GLY A 88 7.59 2.93 -1.50
C GLY A 88 8.71 1.89 -1.55
N ILE A 89 9.21 1.59 -2.74
CA ILE A 89 10.16 0.48 -2.91
C ILE A 89 11.35 0.87 -3.78
N CYS A 90 12.52 0.36 -3.41
CA CYS A 90 13.67 0.32 -4.28
C CYS A 90 13.53 -0.89 -5.20
N ILE A 91 13.34 -0.66 -6.51
CA ILE A 91 12.99 -1.74 -7.44
C ILE A 91 14.06 -2.83 -7.47
N LYS A 92 15.33 -2.44 -7.48
CA LYS A 92 16.47 -3.37 -7.51
C LYS A 92 16.56 -4.26 -6.27
N GLU A 93 16.13 -3.77 -5.12
CA GLU A 93 16.19 -4.52 -3.85
C GLU A 93 14.94 -5.37 -3.64
N THR A 94 13.76 -4.78 -3.84
CA THR A 94 12.48 -5.45 -3.60
C THR A 94 12.07 -6.40 -4.72
N CYS A 95 12.38 -6.07 -5.98
CA CYS A 95 12.00 -6.83 -7.17
C CYS A 95 13.17 -6.93 -8.17
N PRO A 96 14.25 -7.67 -7.84
CA PRO A 96 15.49 -7.70 -8.63
C PRO A 96 15.33 -8.23 -10.06
N ASP A 97 14.30 -9.03 -10.31
CA ASP A 97 14.01 -9.59 -11.65
C ASP A 97 13.30 -8.59 -12.58
N VAL A 98 12.88 -7.43 -12.07
CA VAL A 98 12.24 -6.39 -12.88
C VAL A 98 13.30 -5.54 -13.55
N ALA A 99 13.37 -5.62 -14.88
CA ALA A 99 14.32 -4.87 -15.67
C ALA A 99 14.03 -3.36 -15.64
N LEU A 100 15.01 -2.56 -15.19
CA LEU A 100 14.85 -1.11 -15.03
C LEU A 100 14.76 -0.35 -16.35
N ASP A 101 15.35 -0.90 -17.41
CA ASP A 101 15.27 -0.33 -18.76
C ASP A 101 13.86 -0.44 -19.36
N ASP A 102 13.04 -1.39 -18.90
CA ASP A 102 11.62 -1.47 -19.28
C ASP A 102 10.85 -0.22 -18.79
N PHE A 103 11.27 0.45 -17.70
CA PHE A 103 10.59 1.66 -17.23
C PHE A 103 10.61 2.79 -18.28
N THR A 104 11.75 3.03 -18.93
CA THR A 104 11.88 4.08 -19.94
C THR A 104 11.38 3.65 -21.32
N LYS A 105 11.48 2.35 -21.65
CA LYS A 105 11.10 1.82 -22.97
C LYS A 105 9.64 1.42 -23.06
N ASN A 106 9.08 0.82 -22.02
CA ASN A 106 7.74 0.24 -22.00
C ASN A 106 7.18 0.16 -20.56
N VAL A 107 6.63 1.27 -20.10
CA VAL A 107 6.01 1.40 -18.75
C VAL A 107 4.94 0.33 -18.49
N HIS A 108 4.20 -0.11 -19.51
CA HIS A 108 3.18 -1.14 -19.35
C HIS A 108 3.81 -2.49 -18.98
N LYS A 109 4.84 -2.92 -19.72
CA LYS A 109 5.58 -4.16 -19.44
C LYS A 109 6.28 -4.09 -18.08
N PHE A 110 6.85 -2.94 -17.74
CA PHE A 110 7.42 -2.69 -16.41
C PHE A 110 6.36 -2.89 -15.30
N THR A 111 5.18 -2.29 -15.47
CA THR A 111 4.07 -2.42 -14.51
C THR A 111 3.62 -3.88 -14.36
N GLU A 112 3.46 -4.62 -15.47
CA GLU A 112 3.09 -6.04 -15.41
C GLU A 112 4.14 -6.89 -14.67
N ASN A 113 5.42 -6.63 -14.91
CA ASN A 113 6.50 -7.36 -14.23
C ASN A 113 6.53 -7.03 -12.73
N LEU A 114 6.28 -5.78 -12.36
CA LEU A 114 6.18 -5.36 -10.97
C LEU A 114 4.95 -5.96 -10.28
N GLU A 115 3.80 -6.02 -10.96
CA GLU A 115 2.61 -6.72 -10.46
C GLU A 115 2.88 -8.21 -10.25
N LYS A 116 3.58 -8.88 -11.17
CA LYS A 116 4.00 -10.28 -11.00
C LYS A 116 4.88 -10.47 -9.78
N CYS A 117 5.87 -9.60 -9.56
CA CYS A 117 6.70 -9.61 -8.36
C CYS A 117 5.86 -9.52 -7.08
N TYR A 118 4.90 -8.59 -7.02
CA TYR A 118 4.00 -8.42 -5.87
C TYR A 118 3.05 -9.60 -5.67
N ASN A 119 2.51 -10.15 -6.76
CA ASN A 119 1.66 -11.34 -6.70
C ASN A 119 2.44 -12.53 -6.14
N LEU A 120 3.71 -12.71 -6.52
CA LEU A 120 4.58 -13.73 -5.93
C LEU A 120 4.80 -13.48 -4.43
N LYS A 121 5.06 -12.23 -4.03
CA LYS A 121 5.24 -11.83 -2.62
C LYS A 121 4.03 -12.23 -1.76
N PHE A 122 2.80 -12.00 -2.23
CA PHE A 122 1.58 -12.26 -1.47
C PHE A 122 0.91 -13.61 -1.75
N ARG A 123 1.45 -14.42 -2.66
CA ARG A 123 0.91 -15.73 -3.04
C ARG A 123 0.70 -16.66 -1.86
N HIS A 124 1.63 -16.67 -0.90
CA HIS A 124 1.55 -17.52 0.29
C HIS A 124 0.37 -17.18 1.21
N MET A 125 -0.17 -15.96 1.11
CA MET A 125 -1.38 -15.52 1.81
C MET A 125 -2.67 -15.78 1.01
N GLY A 126 -2.56 -16.35 -0.20
CA GLY A 126 -3.68 -16.54 -1.10
C GLY A 126 -4.25 -15.23 -1.66
N LEU A 127 -3.39 -14.22 -1.81
CA LEU A 127 -3.75 -12.90 -2.30
C LEU A 127 -3.02 -12.60 -3.61
N GLU A 128 -3.70 -11.86 -4.46
CA GLU A 128 -3.17 -11.27 -5.70
C GLU A 128 -3.60 -9.81 -5.77
N GLY A 129 -3.07 -9.05 -6.71
CA GLY A 129 -3.38 -7.64 -6.81
C GLY A 129 -2.91 -6.99 -8.10
N LYS A 130 -3.23 -5.70 -8.19
CA LYS A 130 -2.84 -4.83 -9.30
C LYS A 130 -2.37 -3.47 -8.81
N ILE A 131 -1.47 -2.87 -9.56
CA ILE A 131 -1.01 -1.51 -9.32
C ILE A 131 -2.05 -0.56 -9.89
N THR A 132 -2.63 0.27 -9.02
CA THR A 132 -3.63 1.28 -9.40
C THR A 132 -3.03 2.67 -9.56
N LYS A 133 -1.91 2.94 -8.89
CA LYS A 133 -1.14 4.18 -8.99
C LYS A 133 0.32 3.88 -8.82
N MET A 134 1.17 4.55 -9.58
CA MET A 134 2.62 4.43 -9.50
C MET A 134 3.27 5.76 -9.84
N ARG A 135 4.28 6.14 -9.05
CA ARG A 135 5.18 7.26 -9.29
C ARG A 135 6.59 6.78 -8.99
N CYS A 136 7.51 6.98 -9.92
CA CYS A 136 8.90 6.56 -9.75
C CYS A 136 9.86 7.73 -9.91
N GLU A 137 10.97 7.65 -9.20
CA GLU A 137 12.02 8.66 -9.10
C GLU A 137 13.37 7.98 -9.25
N THR A 138 14.27 8.60 -10.00
CA THR A 138 15.66 8.16 -10.19
C THR A 138 16.58 9.04 -9.35
N ASN A 139 17.88 8.75 -9.37
CA ASN A 139 18.90 9.61 -8.76
C ASN A 139 19.05 10.99 -9.43
N GLU A 140 18.43 11.22 -10.58
CA GLU A 140 18.43 12.53 -11.22
C GLU A 140 17.41 13.44 -10.52
N SER A 141 17.90 14.52 -9.88
CA SER A 141 17.02 15.52 -9.27
C SER A 141 16.14 16.17 -10.35
N PRO A 142 14.79 16.17 -10.20
CA PRO A 142 13.91 16.92 -11.09
C PRO A 142 14.04 18.43 -10.90
N TYR A 143 14.67 18.88 -9.80
CA TYR A 143 14.97 20.28 -9.53
C TYR A 143 16.42 20.56 -9.95
N PRO A 144 16.65 21.23 -11.10
CA PRO A 144 17.99 21.68 -11.43
C PRO A 144 18.44 22.69 -10.38
N ILE A 145 19.69 22.60 -9.94
CA ILE A 145 20.29 23.58 -9.03
C ILE A 145 20.20 24.94 -9.72
N SER A 146 19.38 25.84 -9.17
CA SER A 146 19.20 27.17 -9.73
C SER A 146 20.30 28.10 -9.22
N SER A 147 20.53 29.21 -9.93
CA SER A 147 21.44 30.25 -9.46
C SER A 147 21.01 30.84 -8.11
N ILE A 148 19.71 30.79 -7.78
CA ILE A 148 19.17 31.25 -6.49
C ILE A 148 19.64 30.31 -5.37
N ASP A 149 19.64 29.00 -5.60
CA ASP A 149 20.08 28.01 -4.60
C ASP A 149 21.58 28.13 -4.30
N VAL A 150 22.40 28.53 -5.28
CA VAL A 150 23.84 28.76 -5.09
C VAL A 150 24.13 30.07 -4.37
N VAL A 151 23.35 31.12 -4.64
CA VAL A 151 23.56 32.46 -4.07
C VAL A 151 23.10 32.54 -2.61
N PHE A 152 22.08 31.76 -2.25
CA PHE A 152 21.50 31.75 -0.90
C PHE A 152 21.74 30.44 -0.13
N GLY A 153 22.62 29.57 -0.65
CA GLY A 153 23.05 28.31 -0.03
C GLY A 153 24.17 28.50 0.99
#